data_AF-S4XGF4-F1
#
_entry.id   AF-S4XGF4-F1
#
_cell.length_a   1.000
_cell.length_b   1.000
_cell.length_c   1.000
_cell.angle_alpha   90.00
_cell.angle_beta   90.00
_cell.angle_gamma   90.00
#
_symmetry.space_group_name_H-M   'P 1'
#
loop_
_entity.id
_entity.type
_entity.pdbx_description
1 polymer ?
#
loop_
_entity_poly.entity_id
_entity_poly.type
_entity_poly.pdbx_seq_one_letter_code
_entity_poly.pdbx_strand_id
1 'polypeptide(L)'
;MTSTPPLPQDPGTQNAAGQNPYATPTQQAPATPKKPFYKRVWFIILMVLVVIVVIASTAGGDDKDGSDNASAGSTASADLASDDPAADADLPAEFSSALRKAKSYSDTMHMSKASLFAQLTSEYADQFSTEAAQYAVDNVDADWNANALASAESYSDTMHMSKMGIYDQLTSEFGGQFTAEEAQYAIDNIDADWNNNALESARTYRDTMDMSPEAIRDQLTSEYGGQFTAEEAEYAVAHLDD
;
A
#
# COMPACT_ATOMS: atom_id res chain seq x y z
N MET A 1 81.80 37.36 40.87
CA MET A 1 81.38 36.11 41.52
C MET A 1 79.86 36.10 41.49
N THR A 2 79.28 35.54 40.43
CA THR A 2 77.84 35.53 40.16
C THR A 2 77.25 34.20 40.62
N SER A 3 76.43 34.22 41.67
CA SER A 3 75.65 33.08 42.13
C SER A 3 74.27 33.08 41.48
N THR A 4 73.97 32.04 40.72
CA THR A 4 72.60 31.68 40.31
C THR A 4 72.35 30.23 40.76
N PRO A 5 71.24 29.94 41.46
CA PRO A 5 70.99 28.63 42.08
C PRO A 5 70.48 27.56 41.08
N PRO A 6 70.56 26.26 41.45
CA PRO A 6 70.31 25.15 40.53
C PRO A 6 68.82 24.77 40.38
N LEU A 7 68.51 24.15 39.24
CA LEU A 7 67.20 23.62 38.84
C LEU A 7 66.75 22.40 39.66
N PRO A 8 65.43 22.18 39.84
CA PRO A 8 64.88 20.92 40.33
C PRO A 8 64.86 19.84 39.23
N GLN A 9 65.16 18.60 39.61
CA GLN A 9 64.87 17.39 38.84
C GLN A 9 63.45 16.90 39.15
N ASP A 10 62.77 16.32 38.16
CA ASP A 10 61.58 15.48 38.33
C ASP A 10 61.75 14.19 37.50
N PRO A 11 61.28 13.01 37.97
CA PRO A 11 61.77 11.70 37.60
C PRO A 11 60.98 11.10 36.44
N GLY A 12 61.55 10.04 35.88
CA GLY A 12 61.11 9.46 34.62
C GLY A 12 59.80 8.70 34.65
N THR A 13 59.36 8.34 33.45
CA THR A 13 58.70 7.06 33.18
C THR A 13 59.03 6.63 31.76
N GLN A 14 59.51 5.40 31.67
CA GLN A 14 59.67 4.63 30.44
C GLN A 14 58.28 4.30 29.87
N ASN A 15 58.12 4.34 28.55
CA ASN A 15 57.80 3.14 27.75
C ASN A 15 57.71 3.49 26.27
N ALA A 16 58.42 2.69 25.46
CA ALA A 16 58.41 2.72 24.01
C ALA A 16 57.44 1.66 23.48
N ALA A 17 56.59 2.02 22.51
CA ALA A 17 56.14 1.13 21.44
C ALA A 17 55.27 1.90 20.41
N GLY A 18 55.81 2.05 19.19
CA GLY A 18 55.13 2.09 17.89
C GLY A 18 53.86 2.94 17.72
N GLN A 19 54.02 4.18 17.24
CA GLN A 19 52.94 4.92 16.59
C GLN A 19 53.25 5.06 15.09
N ASN A 20 52.42 4.44 14.25
CA ASN A 20 52.34 4.67 12.80
C ASN A 20 51.51 5.95 12.56
N PRO A 21 52.05 7.02 11.95
CA PRO A 21 51.34 8.30 11.86
C PRO A 21 50.38 8.42 10.65
N TYR A 22 49.92 7.32 10.03
CA TYR A 22 49.03 7.36 8.86
C TYR A 22 47.87 6.36 8.93
N ALA A 23 47.18 6.26 10.07
CA ALA A 23 45.87 5.60 10.13
C ALA A 23 44.76 6.65 10.00
N THR A 24 44.14 6.71 8.83
CA THR A 24 42.92 7.49 8.56
C THR A 24 41.77 6.89 9.40
N PRO A 25 40.99 7.67 10.16
CA PRO A 25 39.83 7.13 10.85
C PRO A 25 38.74 6.83 9.82
N THR A 26 38.39 5.55 9.67
CA THR A 26 37.18 5.13 8.95
C THR A 26 35.97 5.63 9.72
N GLN A 27 35.32 6.67 9.19
CA GLN A 27 33.99 7.11 9.61
C GLN A 27 33.00 5.97 9.30
N GLN A 28 32.54 5.27 10.34
CA GLN A 28 31.37 4.40 10.21
C GLN A 28 30.19 5.27 9.78
N ALA A 29 29.60 4.93 8.62
CA ALA A 29 28.34 5.53 8.18
C ALA A 29 27.28 5.35 9.29
N PRO A 30 26.46 6.36 9.61
CA PRO A 30 25.42 6.21 10.60
C PRO A 30 24.47 5.09 10.15
N ALA A 31 24.29 4.09 11.00
CA ALA A 31 23.25 3.10 10.81
C ALA A 31 21.91 3.83 10.78
N THR A 32 21.24 3.83 9.63
CA THR A 32 19.90 4.37 9.48
C THR A 32 18.97 3.64 10.47
N PRO A 33 18.26 4.34 11.38
CA PRO A 33 17.31 3.67 12.25
C PRO A 33 16.24 3.00 11.39
N LYS A 34 16.02 1.69 11.60
CA LYS A 34 14.90 0.99 10.94
C LYS A 34 13.60 1.68 11.34
N LYS A 35 12.83 2.12 10.34
CA LYS A 35 11.57 2.85 10.55
C LYS A 35 10.64 2.02 11.43
N PRO A 36 10.17 2.53 12.57
CA PRO A 36 9.24 1.80 13.41
C PRO A 36 7.88 1.69 12.72
N PHE A 37 7.59 0.51 12.16
CA PHE A 37 6.33 0.20 11.47
C PHE A 37 5.09 0.49 12.33
N TYR A 38 5.19 0.40 13.67
CA TYR A 38 4.11 0.67 14.62
C TYR A 38 3.56 2.11 14.61
N LYS A 39 4.27 3.07 13.99
CA LYS A 39 3.75 4.45 13.85
C LYS A 39 2.69 4.58 12.75
N ARG A 40 2.63 3.62 11.82
CA ARG A 40 1.59 3.51 10.78
C ARG A 40 0.44 2.57 11.18
N VAL A 41 0.66 1.71 12.18
CA VAL A 41 -0.32 0.71 12.64
C VAL A 41 -1.57 1.33 13.24
N TRP A 42 -1.49 2.49 13.91
CA TRP A 42 -2.68 3.17 14.42
C TRP A 42 -3.60 3.69 13.30
N PHE A 43 -3.04 4.20 12.19
CA PHE A 43 -3.84 4.57 11.01
C PHE A 43 -4.48 3.36 10.34
N ILE A 44 -3.80 2.20 10.28
CA ILE A 44 -4.36 0.94 9.77
C ILE A 44 -5.50 0.43 10.69
N ILE A 45 -5.35 0.53 12.01
CA ILE A 45 -6.41 0.18 12.97
C ILE A 45 -7.64 1.09 12.78
N LEU A 46 -7.43 2.38 12.51
CA LEU A 46 -8.50 3.34 12.25
C LEU A 46 -9.20 3.05 10.90
N MET A 47 -8.43 2.70 9.85
CA MET A 47 -8.92 2.25 8.55
C MET A 47 -9.80 1.00 8.65
N VAL A 48 -9.30 -0.05 9.32
CA VAL A 48 -10.04 -1.30 9.52
C VAL A 48 -11.30 -1.06 10.33
N LEU A 49 -11.28 -0.16 11.32
CA LEU A 49 -12.48 0.22 12.08
C LEU A 49 -13.54 0.92 11.22
N VAL A 50 -13.15 1.82 10.29
CA VAL A 50 -14.09 2.48 9.37
C VAL A 50 -14.72 1.47 8.41
N VAL A 51 -13.94 0.54 7.85
CA VAL A 51 -14.45 -0.54 6.97
C VAL A 51 -15.41 -1.47 7.71
N ILE A 52 -15.14 -1.82 8.98
CA ILE A 52 -16.03 -2.66 9.79
C ILE A 52 -17.39 -1.96 10.06
N VAL A 53 -17.41 -0.64 10.25
CA VAL A 53 -18.66 0.12 10.48
C VAL A 53 -19.53 0.20 9.22
N VAL A 54 -18.93 0.25 8.02
CA VAL A 54 -19.68 0.25 6.76
C VAL A 54 -20.31 -1.12 6.46
N ILE A 55 -19.64 -2.22 6.81
CA ILE A 55 -20.19 -3.59 6.62
C ILE A 55 -21.37 -3.86 7.58
N ALA A 56 -21.38 -3.25 8.77
CA ALA A 56 -22.44 -3.46 9.76
C ALA A 56 -23.78 -2.77 9.43
N SER A 57 -23.85 -1.90 8.41
CA SER A 57 -25.07 -1.14 8.08
C SER A 57 -25.85 -1.65 6.86
N THR A 58 -25.44 -2.75 6.23
CA THR A 58 -26.18 -3.35 5.09
C THR A 58 -26.73 -4.77 5.33
N ALA A 59 -26.59 -5.34 6.53
CA ALA A 59 -27.16 -6.64 6.86
C ALA A 59 -28.45 -6.51 7.69
N GLY A 60 -29.57 -6.20 7.02
CA GLY A 60 -30.91 -6.24 7.60
C GLY A 60 -31.99 -6.44 6.54
N GLY A 61 -32.43 -7.69 6.34
CA GLY A 61 -33.60 -8.02 5.52
C GLY A 61 -33.71 -9.49 5.08
N ASP A 62 -34.52 -10.26 5.81
CA ASP A 62 -35.05 -11.60 5.49
C ASP A 62 -35.98 -11.61 4.24
N ASP A 63 -35.92 -12.67 3.40
CA ASP A 63 -36.97 -13.74 3.27
C ASP A 63 -36.87 -14.59 1.95
N LYS A 64 -36.70 -15.90 2.16
CA LYS A 64 -37.30 -17.16 1.62
C LYS A 64 -37.69 -17.45 0.14
N ASP A 65 -37.42 -18.74 -0.17
CA ASP A 65 -38.03 -19.71 -1.11
C ASP A 65 -37.87 -19.48 -2.64
N GLY A 66 -37.58 -20.46 -3.50
CA GLY A 66 -37.50 -21.93 -3.41
C GLY A 66 -37.66 -22.53 -4.83
N SER A 67 -37.32 -23.82 -4.99
CA SER A 67 -37.65 -24.74 -6.12
C SER A 67 -36.71 -24.91 -7.33
N ASP A 68 -35.91 -25.99 -7.26
CA ASP A 68 -35.75 -27.14 -8.18
C ASP A 68 -36.35 -27.10 -9.61
N ASN A 69 -35.60 -27.53 -10.63
CA ASN A 69 -35.56 -28.93 -11.13
C ASN A 69 -34.98 -29.06 -12.56
N ALA A 70 -34.62 -30.31 -12.90
CA ALA A 70 -33.67 -30.81 -13.88
C ALA A 70 -34.14 -31.01 -15.35
N SER A 71 -33.10 -31.12 -16.21
CA SER A 71 -32.88 -32.14 -17.28
C SER A 71 -33.75 -32.22 -18.54
N ALA A 72 -33.07 -32.05 -19.69
CA ALA A 72 -33.04 -32.94 -20.89
C ALA A 72 -32.21 -32.20 -21.97
N GLY A 73 -31.23 -32.73 -22.72
CA GLY A 73 -30.93 -34.08 -23.14
C GLY A 73 -31.25 -34.27 -24.64
N SER A 74 -30.36 -33.88 -25.57
CA SER A 74 -30.16 -34.61 -26.84
C SER A 74 -28.96 -34.12 -27.66
N THR A 75 -28.19 -35.09 -28.12
CA THR A 75 -26.97 -35.10 -28.93
C THR A 75 -27.26 -35.15 -30.45
N ALA A 76 -26.41 -34.55 -31.30
CA ALA A 76 -25.53 -35.25 -32.25
C ALA A 76 -25.02 -34.39 -33.45
N SER A 77 -23.68 -34.39 -33.60
CA SER A 77 -22.83 -34.47 -34.82
C SER A 77 -22.76 -33.28 -35.80
N ALA A 78 -21.62 -32.56 -35.87
CA ALA A 78 -20.38 -32.81 -36.64
C ALA A 78 -20.54 -32.44 -38.16
N ASP A 79 -19.68 -31.68 -38.85
CA ASP A 79 -18.23 -31.49 -38.74
C ASP A 79 -17.77 -30.33 -39.67
N LEU A 80 -16.46 -29.99 -39.60
CA LEU A 80 -15.60 -29.15 -40.47
C LEU A 80 -14.96 -27.90 -39.85
N ALA A 81 -14.04 -28.17 -38.92
CA ALA A 81 -12.61 -27.84 -38.96
C ALA A 81 -12.13 -26.42 -39.32
N SER A 82 -11.50 -25.77 -38.35
CA SER A 82 -10.25 -25.03 -38.53
C SER A 82 -9.34 -25.28 -37.32
N ASP A 83 -8.15 -25.79 -37.62
CA ASP A 83 -7.08 -26.28 -36.75
C ASP A 83 -6.44 -25.20 -35.88
N ASP A 84 -6.58 -25.32 -34.56
CA ASP A 84 -5.46 -25.44 -33.61
C ASP A 84 -5.96 -26.07 -32.28
N PRO A 85 -5.81 -27.39 -32.05
CA PRO A 85 -6.33 -28.03 -30.84
C PRO A 85 -5.21 -28.73 -30.04
N ALA A 86 -4.70 -28.11 -28.96
CA ALA A 86 -4.04 -28.84 -27.85
C ALA A 86 -3.72 -27.95 -26.63
N ALA A 87 -4.72 -27.42 -25.92
CA ALA A 87 -4.54 -27.00 -24.51
C ALA A 87 -5.84 -26.95 -23.69
N ASP A 88 -7.00 -26.72 -24.33
CA ASP A 88 -8.24 -26.38 -23.60
C ASP A 88 -9.12 -27.55 -23.15
N ALA A 89 -8.73 -28.80 -23.38
CA ALA A 89 -9.61 -29.96 -23.14
C ALA A 89 -9.52 -30.58 -21.72
N ASP A 90 -8.62 -30.12 -20.85
CA ASP A 90 -8.41 -30.75 -19.52
C ASP A 90 -8.15 -29.75 -18.39
N LEU A 91 -8.58 -28.49 -18.54
CA LEU A 91 -8.52 -27.51 -17.45
C LEU A 91 -9.57 -27.87 -16.39
N PRO A 92 -9.16 -28.12 -15.12
CA PRO A 92 -10.10 -28.42 -14.06
C PRO A 92 -11.14 -27.30 -13.91
N ALA A 93 -12.38 -27.64 -13.58
CA ALA A 93 -13.48 -26.67 -13.45
C ALA A 93 -13.17 -25.54 -12.44
N GLU A 94 -12.34 -25.82 -11.45
CA GLU A 94 -11.85 -24.85 -10.47
C GLU A 94 -11.05 -23.72 -11.14
N PHE A 95 -10.20 -24.02 -12.12
CA PHE A 95 -9.32 -23.05 -12.80
C PHE A 95 -10.16 -22.04 -13.59
N SER A 96 -11.17 -22.53 -14.31
CA SER A 96 -12.13 -21.67 -15.02
C SER A 96 -12.93 -20.80 -14.05
N SER A 97 -13.24 -21.30 -12.86
CA SER A 97 -13.99 -20.56 -11.84
C SER A 97 -13.14 -19.47 -11.20
N ALA A 98 -11.88 -19.80 -10.86
CA ALA A 98 -10.90 -18.84 -10.37
C ALA A 98 -10.64 -17.74 -11.40
N LEU A 99 -10.50 -18.07 -12.69
CA LEU A 99 -10.29 -17.09 -13.75
C LEU A 99 -11.48 -16.12 -13.90
N ARG A 100 -12.72 -16.61 -13.87
CA ARG A 100 -13.92 -15.74 -13.90
C ARG A 100 -13.97 -14.83 -12.68
N LYS A 101 -13.57 -15.33 -11.51
CA LYS A 101 -13.55 -14.57 -10.26
C LYS A 101 -12.45 -13.52 -10.25
N ALA A 102 -11.27 -13.88 -10.73
CA ALA A 102 -10.15 -12.97 -10.99
C ALA A 102 -10.57 -11.80 -11.87
N LYS A 103 -11.25 -12.09 -12.99
CA LYS A 103 -11.80 -11.06 -13.86
C LYS A 103 -12.79 -10.15 -13.13
N SER A 104 -13.75 -10.72 -12.41
CA SER A 104 -14.72 -9.93 -11.64
C SER A 104 -14.05 -8.98 -10.64
N TYR A 105 -13.03 -9.44 -9.93
CA TYR A 105 -12.31 -8.63 -8.95
C TYR A 105 -11.45 -7.54 -9.60
N SER A 106 -10.78 -7.85 -10.71
CA SER A 106 -10.10 -6.83 -11.51
C SER A 106 -11.08 -5.75 -11.99
N ASP A 107 -12.20 -6.16 -12.57
CA ASP A 107 -13.16 -5.24 -13.20
C ASP A 107 -13.91 -4.36 -12.19
N THR A 108 -14.18 -4.87 -10.98
CA THR A 108 -15.06 -4.20 -10.00
C THR A 108 -14.34 -3.64 -8.78
N MET A 109 -13.21 -4.23 -8.40
CA MET A 109 -12.43 -3.82 -7.23
C MET A 109 -11.04 -3.31 -7.59
N HIS A 110 -10.67 -3.34 -8.88
CA HIS A 110 -9.41 -2.82 -9.38
C HIS A 110 -8.19 -3.38 -8.64
N MET A 111 -8.24 -4.67 -8.30
CA MET A 111 -7.21 -5.32 -7.51
C MET A 111 -5.89 -5.41 -8.28
N SER A 112 -4.77 -5.31 -7.56
CA SER A 112 -3.45 -5.68 -8.09
C SER A 112 -3.34 -7.19 -8.31
N LYS A 113 -2.36 -7.62 -9.11
CA LYS A 113 -2.08 -9.05 -9.30
C LYS A 113 -1.83 -9.79 -7.98
N ALA A 114 -1.09 -9.18 -7.06
CA ALA A 114 -0.74 -9.78 -5.77
C ALA A 114 -1.95 -9.87 -4.82
N SER A 115 -2.71 -8.78 -4.69
CA SER A 115 -3.92 -8.78 -3.85
C SER A 115 -4.98 -9.74 -4.42
N LEU A 116 -5.10 -9.84 -5.74
CA LEU A 116 -6.01 -10.76 -6.40
C LEU A 116 -5.68 -12.23 -6.09
N PHE A 117 -4.40 -12.60 -6.15
CA PHE A 117 -3.97 -13.93 -5.76
C PHE A 117 -4.30 -14.22 -4.28
N ALA A 118 -4.01 -13.25 -3.39
CA ALA A 118 -4.31 -13.38 -1.96
C ALA A 118 -5.82 -13.52 -1.70
N GLN A 119 -6.65 -12.78 -2.44
CA GLN A 119 -8.11 -12.84 -2.34
C GLN A 119 -8.66 -14.20 -2.78
N LEU A 120 -8.19 -14.72 -3.93
CA LEU A 120 -8.63 -16.01 -4.46
C LEU A 120 -8.25 -17.19 -3.55
N THR A 121 -7.11 -17.10 -2.85
CA THR A 121 -6.60 -18.14 -1.96
C THR A 121 -7.04 -18.00 -0.50
N SER A 122 -7.64 -16.86 -0.13
CA SER A 122 -7.98 -16.55 1.25
C SER A 122 -8.99 -17.55 1.82
N GLU A 123 -8.71 -18.04 3.04
CA GLU A 123 -9.59 -18.92 3.82
C GLU A 123 -10.95 -18.29 4.14
N TYR A 124 -11.04 -16.96 4.08
CA TYR A 124 -12.25 -16.19 4.39
C TYR A 124 -12.99 -15.69 3.13
N ALA A 125 -12.51 -16.04 1.93
CA ALA A 125 -13.10 -15.62 0.67
C ALA A 125 -13.39 -16.81 -0.25
N ASP A 126 -12.67 -16.96 -1.36
CA ASP A 126 -12.99 -17.94 -2.39
C ASP A 126 -12.37 -19.33 -2.14
N GLN A 127 -11.28 -19.38 -1.37
CA GLN A 127 -10.61 -20.62 -0.98
C GLN A 127 -10.20 -21.52 -2.16
N PHE A 128 -9.88 -20.93 -3.33
CA PHE A 128 -9.35 -21.67 -4.46
C PHE A 128 -7.98 -22.26 -4.12
N SER A 129 -7.66 -23.40 -4.74
CA SER A 129 -6.30 -23.93 -4.70
C SER A 129 -5.28 -22.91 -5.21
N THR A 130 -4.07 -22.95 -4.66
CA THR A 130 -2.94 -22.10 -5.07
C THR A 130 -2.70 -22.20 -6.57
N GLU A 131 -2.83 -23.41 -7.14
CA GLU A 131 -2.64 -23.68 -8.57
C GLU A 131 -3.74 -23.02 -9.42
N ALA A 132 -5.00 -23.11 -9.01
CA ALA A 132 -6.11 -22.46 -9.72
C ALA A 132 -6.03 -20.93 -9.62
N ALA A 133 -5.66 -20.39 -8.46
CA ALA A 133 -5.46 -18.96 -8.27
C ALA A 133 -4.28 -18.43 -9.08
N GLN A 134 -3.15 -19.17 -9.10
CA GLN A 134 -1.99 -18.80 -9.91
C GLN A 134 -2.34 -18.80 -11.40
N TYR A 135 -3.02 -19.84 -11.87
CA TYR A 135 -3.52 -19.89 -13.24
C TYR A 135 -4.43 -18.69 -13.54
N ALA A 136 -5.34 -18.34 -12.64
CA ALA A 136 -6.25 -17.22 -12.82
C ALA A 136 -5.51 -15.88 -12.95
N VAL A 137 -4.56 -15.57 -12.07
CA VAL A 137 -3.82 -14.30 -12.13
C VAL A 137 -2.81 -14.21 -13.29
N ASP A 138 -2.41 -15.34 -13.85
CA ASP A 138 -1.54 -15.39 -15.03
C ASP A 138 -2.31 -15.29 -16.36
N ASN A 139 -3.59 -15.67 -16.37
CA ASN A 139 -4.42 -15.73 -17.58
C ASN A 139 -5.57 -14.71 -17.58
N VAL A 140 -5.75 -13.94 -16.50
CA VAL A 140 -6.72 -12.85 -16.48
C VAL A 140 -6.24 -11.73 -17.40
N ASP A 141 -7.13 -11.32 -18.31
CA ASP A 141 -6.93 -10.16 -19.16
C ASP A 141 -7.22 -8.89 -18.36
N ALA A 142 -6.23 -8.44 -17.60
CA ALA A 142 -6.30 -7.28 -16.73
C ALA A 142 -5.25 -6.23 -17.11
N ASP A 143 -5.66 -4.97 -17.16
CA ASP A 143 -4.75 -3.84 -17.23
C ASP A 143 -4.39 -3.38 -15.81
N TRP A 144 -3.25 -3.85 -15.31
CA TRP A 144 -2.81 -3.56 -13.94
C TRP A 144 -2.51 -2.08 -13.70
N ASN A 145 -2.09 -1.36 -14.73
CA ASN A 145 -1.87 0.09 -14.67
C ASN A 145 -3.21 0.82 -14.53
N ALA A 146 -4.23 0.41 -15.29
CA ALA A 146 -5.58 0.95 -15.15
C ALA A 146 -6.18 0.63 -13.77
N ASN A 147 -5.96 -0.59 -13.26
CA ASN A 147 -6.40 -0.95 -11.90
C ASN A 147 -5.72 -0.10 -10.82
N ALA A 148 -4.42 0.16 -10.96
CA ALA A 148 -3.69 1.03 -10.03
C ALA A 148 -4.23 2.47 -10.07
N LEU A 149 -4.49 3.00 -11.27
CA LEU A 149 -5.08 4.33 -11.46
C LEU A 149 -6.47 4.42 -10.83
N ALA A 150 -7.36 3.47 -11.09
CA ALA A 150 -8.71 3.46 -10.50
C ALA A 150 -8.67 3.31 -8.97
N SER A 151 -7.73 2.53 -8.43
CA SER A 151 -7.51 2.44 -6.98
C SER A 151 -7.00 3.77 -6.41
N ALA A 152 -6.10 4.45 -7.12
CA ALA A 152 -5.58 5.76 -6.73
C ALA A 152 -6.68 6.82 -6.70
N GLU A 153 -7.55 6.85 -7.72
CA GLU A 153 -8.73 7.71 -7.79
C GLU A 153 -9.65 7.44 -6.58
N SER A 154 -9.94 6.16 -6.29
CA SER A 154 -10.73 5.81 -5.10
C SER A 154 -10.09 6.31 -3.80
N TYR A 155 -8.78 6.19 -3.62
CA TYR A 155 -8.08 6.70 -2.43
C TYR A 155 -8.10 8.23 -2.34
N SER A 156 -7.99 8.92 -3.47
CA SER A 156 -8.16 10.37 -3.54
C SER A 156 -9.58 10.78 -3.14
N ASP A 157 -10.59 10.19 -3.77
CA ASP A 157 -11.98 10.63 -3.67
C ASP A 157 -12.62 10.30 -2.34
N THR A 158 -12.30 9.13 -1.76
CA THR A 158 -12.97 8.63 -0.56
C THR A 158 -12.19 8.86 0.73
N MET A 159 -10.86 8.97 0.62
CA MET A 159 -9.97 9.10 1.77
C MET A 159 -9.17 10.39 1.75
N HIS A 160 -9.30 11.20 0.69
CA HIS A 160 -8.65 12.51 0.56
C HIS A 160 -7.16 12.45 0.79
N MET A 161 -6.52 11.37 0.34
CA MET A 161 -5.09 11.15 0.57
C MET A 161 -4.23 12.08 -0.30
N SER A 162 -3.03 12.38 0.19
CA SER A 162 -2.01 13.06 -0.60
C SER A 162 -1.45 12.17 -1.69
N LYS A 163 -0.78 12.78 -2.68
CA LYS A 163 -0.05 12.05 -3.74
C LYS A 163 0.91 10.99 -3.17
N MET A 164 1.69 11.35 -2.16
CA MET A 164 2.62 10.40 -1.51
C MET A 164 1.90 9.35 -0.67
N GLY A 165 0.81 9.73 0.02
CA GLY A 165 0.01 8.78 0.77
C GLY A 165 -0.61 7.70 -0.13
N ILE A 166 -1.13 8.10 -1.30
CA ILE A 166 -1.69 7.18 -2.30
C ILE A 166 -0.61 6.22 -2.82
N TYR A 167 0.58 6.72 -3.14
CA TYR A 167 1.70 5.86 -3.56
C TYR A 167 2.06 4.81 -2.51
N ASP A 168 2.23 5.24 -1.25
CA ASP A 168 2.53 4.36 -0.12
C ASP A 168 1.40 3.33 0.08
N GLN A 169 0.15 3.72 -0.11
CA GLN A 169 -1.00 2.84 0.05
C GLN A 169 -1.12 1.82 -1.08
N LEU A 170 -0.90 2.22 -2.33
CA LEU A 170 -0.90 1.32 -3.48
C LEU A 170 0.19 0.25 -3.34
N THR A 171 1.37 0.62 -2.84
CA THR A 171 2.52 -0.29 -2.69
C THR A 171 2.55 -1.06 -1.36
N SER A 172 1.69 -0.70 -0.41
CA SER A 172 1.64 -1.33 0.92
C SER A 172 1.26 -2.81 0.84
N GLU A 173 1.95 -3.64 1.63
CA GLU A 173 1.62 -5.06 1.84
C GLU A 173 0.20 -5.27 2.40
N PHE A 174 -0.36 -4.26 3.07
CA PHE A 174 -1.70 -4.27 3.64
C PHE A 174 -2.68 -3.36 2.89
N GLY A 175 -2.25 -2.79 1.77
CA GLY A 175 -3.03 -1.87 0.94
C GLY A 175 -3.28 -2.47 -0.44
N GLY A 176 -2.92 -1.73 -1.48
CA GLY A 176 -3.14 -2.12 -2.87
C GLY A 176 -2.24 -3.27 -3.35
N GLN A 177 -1.07 -3.47 -2.74
CA GLN A 177 -0.05 -4.45 -3.16
C GLN A 177 0.33 -4.38 -4.65
N PHE A 178 0.23 -3.20 -5.27
CA PHE A 178 0.72 -2.94 -6.61
C PHE A 178 2.24 -2.93 -6.65
N THR A 179 2.81 -3.16 -7.83
CA THR A 179 4.23 -2.90 -8.06
C THR A 179 4.53 -1.41 -7.95
N ALA A 180 5.80 -1.07 -7.72
CA ALA A 180 6.22 0.33 -7.65
C ALA A 180 5.97 1.05 -8.99
N GLU A 181 6.13 0.34 -10.10
CA GLU A 181 5.92 0.85 -11.46
C GLU A 181 4.45 1.15 -11.74
N GLU A 182 3.53 0.26 -11.36
CA GLU A 182 2.08 0.47 -11.50
C GLU A 182 1.58 1.60 -10.58
N ALA A 183 2.09 1.66 -9.35
CA ALA A 183 1.78 2.76 -8.44
C ALA A 183 2.31 4.08 -8.98
N GLN A 184 3.52 4.12 -9.53
CA GLN A 184 4.07 5.32 -10.15
C GLN A 184 3.24 5.74 -11.37
N TYR A 185 2.84 4.78 -12.21
CA TYR A 185 1.93 5.04 -13.33
C TYR A 185 0.64 5.70 -12.83
N ALA A 186 0.01 5.18 -11.78
CA ALA A 186 -1.20 5.76 -11.21
C ALA A 186 -0.97 7.20 -10.74
N ILE A 187 0.13 7.47 -10.02
CA ILE A 187 0.48 8.80 -9.53
C ILE A 187 0.78 9.81 -10.63
N ASP A 188 1.33 9.34 -11.75
CA ASP A 188 1.64 10.17 -12.92
C ASP A 188 0.40 10.51 -13.75
N ASN A 189 -0.64 9.68 -13.68
CA ASN A 189 -1.84 9.79 -14.53
C ASN A 189 -3.12 10.20 -13.78
N ILE A 190 -3.14 10.15 -12.46
CA ILE A 190 -4.28 10.59 -11.66
C ILE A 190 -4.50 12.11 -11.80
N ASP A 191 -5.75 12.48 -12.11
CA ASP A 191 -6.22 13.87 -12.09
C ASP A 191 -7.01 14.11 -10.80
N ALA A 192 -6.34 14.69 -9.80
CA ALA A 192 -6.92 14.94 -8.49
C ALA A 192 -6.67 16.40 -8.05
N ASP A 193 -7.64 16.97 -7.35
CA ASP A 193 -7.47 18.25 -6.68
C ASP A 193 -6.80 18.04 -5.31
N TRP A 194 -5.47 18.12 -5.31
CA TRP A 194 -4.67 17.88 -4.10
C TRP A 194 -4.91 18.92 -3.01
N ASN A 195 -5.27 20.15 -3.38
CA ASN A 195 -5.64 21.19 -2.43
C ASN A 195 -6.96 20.85 -1.74
N ASN A 196 -7.94 20.33 -2.50
CA ASN A 196 -9.18 19.83 -1.93
C ASN A 196 -8.94 18.62 -1.02
N ASN A 197 -8.10 17.67 -1.42
CA ASN A 197 -7.75 16.52 -0.57
C ASN A 197 -7.11 16.97 0.76
N ALA A 198 -6.21 17.95 0.71
CA ALA A 198 -5.61 18.52 1.91
C ALA A 198 -6.65 19.20 2.80
N LEU A 199 -7.59 19.95 2.21
CA LEU A 199 -8.66 20.62 2.93
C LEU A 199 -9.62 19.64 3.60
N GLU A 200 -10.05 18.58 2.92
CA GLU A 200 -10.93 17.56 3.51
C GLU A 200 -10.22 16.74 4.59
N SER A 201 -8.93 16.44 4.41
CA SER A 201 -8.09 15.87 5.46
C SER A 201 -7.97 16.80 6.68
N ALA A 202 -7.80 18.11 6.45
CA ALA A 202 -7.75 19.13 7.49
C ALA A 202 -9.06 19.21 8.28
N ARG A 203 -10.20 19.21 7.58
CA ARG A 203 -11.55 19.15 8.19
C ARG A 203 -11.70 17.90 9.03
N THR A 204 -11.25 16.75 8.54
CA THR A 204 -11.27 15.50 9.32
C THR A 204 -10.44 15.62 10.61
N TYR A 205 -9.22 16.14 10.54
CA TYR A 205 -8.39 16.34 11.75
C TYR A 205 -9.00 17.34 12.73
N ARG A 206 -9.62 18.41 12.24
CA ARG A 206 -10.37 19.35 13.07
C ARG A 206 -11.54 18.66 13.76
N ASP A 207 -12.39 17.97 13.00
CA ASP A 207 -13.71 17.52 13.46
C ASP A 207 -13.64 16.23 14.29
N THR A 208 -12.63 15.38 14.05
CA THR A 208 -12.51 14.09 14.74
C THR A 208 -11.44 14.07 15.83
N MET A 209 -10.46 14.98 15.76
CA MET A 209 -9.33 15.03 16.70
C MET A 209 -9.22 16.37 17.44
N ASP A 210 -10.12 17.33 17.20
CA ASP A 210 -10.16 18.65 17.84
C ASP A 210 -8.82 19.41 17.73
N MET A 211 -8.10 19.22 16.62
CA MET A 211 -6.76 19.78 16.42
C MET A 211 -6.81 21.28 16.09
N SER A 212 -5.81 22.04 16.57
CA SER A 212 -5.64 23.45 16.18
C SER A 212 -5.14 23.57 14.75
N PRO A 213 -5.31 24.73 14.08
CA PRO A 213 -4.80 24.98 12.73
C PRO A 213 -3.31 24.66 12.55
N GLU A 214 -2.47 25.02 13.54
CA GLU A 214 -1.03 24.72 13.49
C GLU A 214 -0.76 23.22 13.61
N ALA A 215 -1.48 22.52 14.50
CA ALA A 215 -1.35 21.08 14.65
C ALA A 215 -1.83 20.34 13.39
N ILE A 216 -2.87 20.84 12.73
CA ILE A 216 -3.37 20.33 11.45
C ILE A 216 -2.30 20.48 10.37
N ARG A 217 -1.69 21.67 10.23
CA ARG A 217 -0.59 21.88 9.27
C ARG A 217 0.56 20.90 9.49
N ASP A 218 0.99 20.74 10.74
CA ASP A 218 2.08 19.85 11.09
C ASP A 218 1.70 18.37 10.81
N GLN A 219 0.44 18.01 11.03
CA GLN A 219 -0.07 16.66 10.76
C GLN A 219 -0.22 16.36 9.28
N LEU A 220 -0.70 17.32 8.48
CA LEU A 220 -0.81 17.19 7.02
C LEU A 220 0.56 16.96 6.37
N THR A 221 1.61 17.63 6.87
CA THR A 221 2.97 17.54 6.31
C THR A 221 3.82 16.41 6.90
N SER A 222 3.37 15.77 7.97
CA SER A 222 4.13 14.74 8.68
C SER A 222 4.36 13.49 7.81
N GLU A 223 5.57 12.92 7.88
CA GLU A 223 5.94 11.63 7.24
C GLU A 223 5.04 10.46 7.69
N TYR A 224 4.47 10.57 8.90
CA TYR A 224 3.56 9.58 9.46
C TYR A 224 2.09 10.05 9.46
N GLY A 225 1.82 11.22 8.89
CA GLY A 225 0.50 11.82 8.82
C GLY A 225 0.00 11.89 7.39
N GLY A 226 -0.43 13.08 6.96
CA GLY A 226 -1.05 13.29 5.65
C GLY A 226 -0.06 13.21 4.47
N GLN A 227 1.24 13.44 4.69
CA GLN A 227 2.28 13.49 3.65
C GLN A 227 1.97 14.48 2.49
N PHE A 228 1.17 15.51 2.75
CA PHE A 228 0.95 16.63 1.84
C PHE A 228 2.20 17.50 1.73
N THR A 229 2.30 18.24 0.63
CA THR A 229 3.28 19.32 0.48
C THR A 229 3.00 20.45 1.47
N ALA A 230 3.99 21.31 1.73
CA ALA A 230 3.82 22.46 2.60
C ALA A 230 2.75 23.41 2.03
N GLU A 231 2.75 23.60 0.72
CA GLU A 231 1.83 24.47 0.00
C GLU A 231 0.38 23.98 0.09
N GLU A 232 0.13 22.67 -0.07
CA GLU A 232 -1.20 22.07 0.08
C GLU A 232 -1.70 22.18 1.53
N ALA A 233 -0.82 21.97 2.52
CA ALA A 233 -1.17 22.11 3.93
C ALA A 233 -1.47 23.56 4.31
N GLU A 234 -0.71 24.52 3.77
CA GLU A 234 -0.97 25.94 3.93
C GLU A 234 -2.31 26.34 3.31
N TYR A 235 -2.59 25.87 2.09
CA TYR A 235 -3.88 26.06 1.44
C TYR A 235 -5.03 25.53 2.32
N ALA A 236 -4.93 24.29 2.80
CA ALA A 236 -5.95 23.65 3.60
C ALA A 236 -6.27 24.43 4.89
N VAL A 237 -5.25 24.90 5.60
CA VAL A 237 -5.43 25.69 6.82
C VAL A 237 -6.01 27.07 6.52
N ALA A 238 -5.62 27.70 5.41
CA ALA A 238 -6.13 29.02 5.03
C ALA A 238 -7.63 29.00 4.67
N HIS A 239 -8.16 27.87 4.22
CA HIS A 239 -9.55 27.69 3.79
C HIS A 239 -10.37 26.80 4.74
N LEU A 240 -9.86 26.52 5.94
CA LEU A 240 -10.45 25.52 6.86
C LEU A 240 -11.88 25.90 7.31
N ASP A 241 -12.16 27.20 7.41
CA ASP A 241 -13.42 27.77 7.90
C ASP A 241 -14.32 28.34 6.79
N ASP A 242 -13.99 28.08 5.53
CA ASP A 242 -14.80 28.47 4.37
C ASP A 242 -16.05 27.58 4.17
#